data_AF-A0A8S9YN50-F1
#
_entry.id   AF-A0A8S9YN50-F1
#
_cell.length_a   1.000
_cell.length_b   1.000
_cell.length_c   1.000
_cell.angle_alpha   90.00
_cell.angle_beta   90.00
_cell.angle_gamma   90.00
#
_symmetry.space_group_name_H-M   'P 1'
#
loop_
_entity.id
_entity.type
_entity.pdbx_description
1 polymer ?
#
loop_
_entity_poly.entity_id
_entity_poly.type
_entity_poly.pdbx_seq_one_letter_code
_entity_poly.pdbx_strand_id
1 'polypeptide(L)'
;MILLNFQLNLLLDTGSSDTAVASKSLQHVNRWFDPSASSTLLCSDLMQTVQYHVGSWRGYLCSDLLSFPNARGVANQTNVQTDLKIDFAIIDEAHDFFLPNNASGWEGIVGLGFPALSVPPTKPSASNFKPPTSRFSYLALNLFPTMSKPLGLFDNLVQQWGLPDVFSLLLCGLTKQNKHRYTLDGFRLRNSDDDLDFG
;
A
#
# COMPACT_ATOMS: atom_id res chain seq x y z
N MET A 1 13.60 -14.81 -13.11
CA MET A 1 12.80 -13.73 -12.50
C MET A 1 13.40 -13.47 -11.13
N ILE A 2 14.01 -12.30 -10.91
CA ILE A 2 14.59 -11.96 -9.60
C ILE A 2 13.48 -11.24 -8.84
N LEU A 3 12.86 -11.93 -7.88
CA LEU A 3 11.97 -11.30 -6.91
C LEU A 3 12.87 -10.67 -5.84
N LEU A 4 13.03 -9.34 -5.87
CA LEU A 4 13.65 -8.62 -4.77
C LEU A 4 12.59 -8.46 -3.67
N ASN A 5 12.74 -9.21 -2.57
CA ASN A 5 11.87 -9.11 -1.40
C ASN A 5 12.15 -7.80 -0.67
N PHE A 6 11.35 -6.77 -0.96
CA PHE A 6 11.38 -5.50 -0.23
C PHE A 6 10.24 -5.46 0.78
N GLN A 7 10.57 -5.24 2.06
CA GLN A 7 9.59 -5.21 3.16
C GLN A 7 9.35 -3.77 3.61
N LEU A 8 8.08 -3.41 3.78
CA LEU A 8 7.63 -2.14 4.35
C LEU A 8 6.65 -2.38 5.50
N ASN A 9 6.63 -1.44 6.43
CA ASN A 9 5.57 -1.30 7.42
C ASN A 9 4.60 -0.24 6.91
N LEU A 10 3.31 -0.57 6.88
CA LEU A 10 2.27 0.35 6.44
C LEU A 10 1.32 0.64 7.59
N LEU A 11 0.91 1.90 7.71
CA LEU A 11 -0.14 2.30 8.64
C LEU A 11 -1.49 1.79 8.12
N LEU A 12 -2.22 1.03 8.93
CA LEU A 12 -3.59 0.66 8.63
C LEU A 12 -4.53 1.83 8.97
N ASP A 13 -5.24 2.36 7.98
CA ASP A 13 -6.13 3.50 8.14
C ASP A 13 -7.54 3.20 7.62
N THR A 14 -8.51 3.14 8.54
CA THR A 14 -9.93 2.95 8.19
C THR A 14 -10.63 4.25 7.81
N GLY A 15 -9.97 5.40 7.99
CA GLY A 15 -10.49 6.73 7.65
C GLY A 15 -10.18 7.19 6.23
N SER A 16 -9.40 6.42 5.46
CA SER A 16 -9.08 6.68 4.05
C SER A 16 -9.13 5.39 3.21
N SER A 17 -9.04 5.53 1.88
CA SER A 17 -9.17 4.40 0.95
C SER A 17 -7.97 4.23 0.02
N ASP A 18 -7.01 5.13 0.11
CA ASP A 18 -5.87 5.16 -0.79
C ASP A 18 -4.69 4.42 -0.17
N THR A 19 -4.10 3.50 -0.92
CA THR A 19 -2.86 2.83 -0.53
C THR A 19 -1.69 3.61 -1.14
N ALA A 20 -0.73 4.02 -0.32
CA ALA A 20 0.40 4.81 -0.78
C ALA A 20 1.68 4.47 -0.02
N VAL A 21 2.81 4.41 -0.71
CA VAL A 21 4.11 4.05 -0.13
C VAL A 21 5.18 5.07 -0.53
N ALA A 22 6.09 5.39 0.37
CA ALA A 22 7.26 6.19 0.04
C ALA A 22 8.11 5.49 -1.03
N SER A 23 8.51 6.23 -2.07
CA SER A 23 9.35 5.68 -3.15
C SER A 23 10.75 6.28 -3.26
N LYS A 24 11.09 7.21 -2.36
CA LYS A 24 12.40 7.84 -2.28
C LYS A 24 12.64 8.31 -0.85
N SER A 25 13.85 8.82 -0.61
CA SER A 25 14.16 9.53 0.64
C SER A 25 13.25 10.75 0.80
N LEU A 26 12.46 10.74 1.88
CA LEU A 26 11.54 11.81 2.27
C LEU A 26 11.82 12.18 3.73
N GLN A 27 11.33 13.35 4.16
CA GLN A 27 11.46 13.76 5.55
C GLN A 27 10.80 12.71 6.46
N HIS A 28 11.55 12.23 7.46
CA HIS A 28 11.12 11.20 8.40
C HIS A 28 10.84 9.81 7.78
N VAL A 29 11.46 9.50 6.64
CA VAL A 29 11.39 8.18 6.00
C VAL A 29 12.81 7.68 5.74
N ASN A 30 13.21 6.62 6.44
CA ASN A 30 14.56 6.04 6.31
C ASN A 30 14.60 4.78 5.44
N ARG A 31 13.44 4.25 5.06
CA ARG A 31 13.26 3.10 4.18
C ARG A 31 12.15 3.43 3.20
N TRP A 32 12.28 3.04 1.93
CA TRP A 32 11.29 3.34 0.90
C TRP A 32 11.34 2.28 -0.18
N PHE A 33 10.21 2.06 -0.84
CA PHE A 33 10.12 1.17 -1.99
C PHE A 33 10.96 1.74 -3.14
N ASP A 34 11.98 1.01 -3.59
CA ASP A 34 12.76 1.41 -4.77
C ASP A 34 12.04 0.93 -6.04
N PRO A 35 11.42 1.82 -6.83
CA PRO A 35 10.70 1.43 -8.04
C PRO A 35 11.58 0.75 -9.07
N SER A 36 12.88 1.06 -9.07
CA SER A 36 13.84 0.50 -10.04
C SER A 36 14.23 -0.95 -9.71
N ALA A 37 13.96 -1.40 -8.50
CA ALA A 37 14.20 -2.75 -8.04
C ALA A 37 13.07 -3.73 -8.44
N SER A 38 11.87 -3.23 -8.73
CA SER A 38 10.74 -4.07 -9.13
C SER A 38 10.69 -4.26 -10.65
N SER A 39 10.69 -5.51 -11.09
CA SER A 39 10.50 -5.88 -12.50
C SER A 39 9.04 -6.02 -12.91
N THR A 40 8.12 -6.02 -11.94
CA THR A 40 6.67 -6.20 -12.12
C THR A 40 5.89 -4.89 -11.92
N LEU A 41 6.56 -3.84 -11.44
CA LEU A 41 5.98 -2.52 -11.29
C LEU A 41 5.55 -1.93 -12.63
N LEU A 42 4.33 -1.44 -12.68
CA LEU A 42 3.77 -0.74 -13.82
C LEU A 42 3.13 0.56 -13.35
N CYS A 43 3.64 1.70 -13.82
CA CYS A 43 3.14 3.01 -13.44
C CYS A 43 2.42 3.70 -14.58
N SER A 44 1.35 4.41 -14.24
CA SER A 44 0.59 5.28 -15.13
C SER A 44 1.17 6.70 -15.17
N ASP A 45 0.65 7.55 -16.06
CA ASP A 45 0.91 8.99 -16.07
C ASP A 45 0.02 9.77 -15.08
N LEU A 46 -0.80 9.07 -14.31
CA LEU A 46 -1.74 9.67 -13.37
C LEU A 46 -1.10 9.90 -12.01
N MET A 47 -1.43 11.05 -11.41
CA MET A 47 -1.01 11.41 -10.06
C MET A 47 -2.20 11.59 -9.14
N GLN A 48 -2.02 11.17 -7.90
CA GLN A 48 -2.96 11.39 -6.82
C GLN A 48 -2.35 12.38 -5.84
N THR A 49 -3.16 13.33 -5.37
CA THR A 49 -2.78 14.29 -4.32
C THR A 49 -3.82 14.20 -3.22
N VAL A 50 -3.41 13.71 -2.06
CA VAL A 50 -4.31 13.45 -0.93
C VAL A 50 -3.98 14.40 0.20
N GLN A 51 -5.01 15.06 0.71
CA GLN A 51 -4.94 16.01 1.82
C GLN A 51 -5.70 15.43 3.01
N TYR A 52 -5.01 15.30 4.14
CA TYR A 52 -5.63 14.93 5.41
C TYR A 52 -5.85 16.19 6.25
N HIS A 53 -6.48 16.01 7.42
CA HIS A 53 -6.59 17.07 8.41
C HIS A 53 -5.21 17.60 8.83
N VAL A 54 -4.21 16.73 8.93
CA VAL A 54 -2.80 17.09 9.13
C VAL A 54 -1.96 16.37 8.09
N GLY A 55 -1.26 17.16 7.28
CA GLY A 55 -0.36 16.67 6.25
C GLY A 55 -1.03 16.27 4.94
N SER A 56 -0.18 16.04 3.95
CA SER A 56 -0.56 15.66 2.60
C SER A 56 0.55 14.89 1.90
N TRP A 57 0.17 14.17 0.86
CA TRP A 57 1.12 13.53 -0.03
C TRP A 57 0.65 13.63 -1.48
N ARG A 58 1.62 13.49 -2.38
CA ARG A 58 1.42 13.41 -3.81
C ARG A 58 2.26 12.27 -4.37
N GLY A 59 1.65 11.46 -5.25
CA GLY A 59 2.30 10.28 -5.80
C GLY A 59 1.78 9.86 -7.16
N TYR A 60 2.53 9.00 -7.84
CA TYR A 60 2.12 8.39 -9.10
C TYR A 60 1.37 7.10 -8.86
N LEU A 61 0.32 6.87 -9.63
CA LEU A 61 -0.47 5.65 -9.53
C LEU A 61 0.21 4.51 -10.28
N CYS A 62 0.47 3.42 -9.58
CA CYS A 62 1.13 2.23 -10.10
C CYS A 62 0.41 0.96 -9.65
N SER A 63 0.76 -0.15 -10.29
CA SER A 63 0.41 -1.48 -9.86
C SER A 63 1.65 -2.36 -9.73
N ASP A 64 1.70 -3.22 -8.72
CA ASP A 64 2.77 -4.20 -8.52
C ASP A 64 2.25 -5.43 -7.77
N LEU A 65 3.10 -6.45 -7.60
CA LEU A 65 2.83 -7.64 -6.82
C LEU A 65 3.15 -7.40 -5.34
N LEU A 66 2.18 -7.65 -4.46
CA LEU A 66 2.32 -7.65 -3.01
C LEU A 66 2.28 -9.09 -2.49
N SER A 67 3.29 -9.48 -1.73
CA SER A 67 3.32 -10.76 -1.02
C SER A 67 3.16 -10.54 0.48
N PHE A 68 2.35 -11.37 1.13
CA PHE A 68 2.15 -11.32 2.58
C PHE A 68 3.04 -12.35 3.28
N PRO A 69 4.05 -11.94 4.06
CA PRO A 69 5.02 -12.87 4.65
C PRO A 69 4.41 -13.84 5.67
N ASN A 70 3.31 -13.46 6.31
CA ASN A 70 2.66 -14.22 7.40
C ASN A 70 1.22 -14.65 7.09
N ALA A 71 0.81 -14.81 5.84
CA ALA A 71 -0.55 -15.28 5.49
C ALA A 71 -0.77 -16.77 5.85
N ARG A 72 -0.75 -17.10 7.15
CA ARG A 72 -1.05 -18.41 7.69
C ARG A 72 -2.55 -18.62 7.59
N GLY A 73 -2.96 -19.54 6.72
CA GLY A 73 -4.36 -19.89 6.44
C GLY A 73 -4.65 -19.98 4.94
N VAL A 74 -4.11 -19.07 4.11
CA VAL A 74 -4.22 -19.18 2.63
C VAL A 74 -3.33 -20.31 2.10
N ALA A 75 -2.11 -20.43 2.64
CA ALA A 75 -1.11 -21.39 2.18
C ALA A 75 -1.44 -22.86 2.49
N ASN A 76 -2.33 -23.13 3.46
CA ASN A 76 -2.70 -24.50 3.83
C ASN A 76 -3.82 -25.07 2.95
N GLN A 77 -4.48 -24.25 2.14
CA GLN A 77 -5.68 -24.66 1.42
C GLN A 77 -5.47 -24.88 -0.08
N THR A 78 -4.38 -24.42 -0.72
CA THR A 78 -4.05 -24.82 -2.11
C THR A 78 -2.68 -24.28 -2.53
N ASN A 79 -2.17 -24.75 -3.68
CA ASN A 79 -1.09 -24.14 -4.46
C ASN A 79 -1.46 -22.70 -4.94
N VAL A 80 -1.84 -21.82 -4.03
CA VAL A 80 -2.33 -20.47 -4.32
C VAL A 80 -1.14 -19.54 -4.45
N GLN A 81 -1.15 -18.78 -5.53
CA GLN A 81 -0.25 -17.66 -5.73
C GLN A 81 -0.45 -16.64 -4.60
N THR A 82 0.56 -16.50 -3.73
CA THR A 82 0.57 -15.56 -2.59
C THR A 82 0.75 -14.10 -3.00
N ASP A 83 1.00 -13.88 -4.29
CA ASP A 83 1.28 -12.58 -4.84
C ASP A 83 -0.02 -11.97 -5.37
N LEU A 84 -0.43 -10.87 -4.75
CA LEU A 84 -1.61 -10.12 -5.11
C LEU A 84 -1.20 -8.93 -5.98
N LYS A 85 -1.82 -8.77 -7.14
CA LYS A 85 -1.63 -7.53 -7.90
C LYS A 85 -2.43 -6.42 -7.24
N ILE A 86 -1.79 -5.34 -6.83
CA ILE A 86 -2.44 -4.23 -6.14
C ILE A 86 -2.21 -2.92 -6.88
N ASP A 87 -3.13 -1.99 -6.74
CA ASP A 87 -2.94 -0.60 -7.13
C ASP A 87 -2.55 0.24 -5.92
N PHE A 88 -1.56 1.10 -6.07
CA PHE A 88 -1.08 1.98 -5.01
C PHE A 88 -0.38 3.22 -5.59
N ALA A 89 -0.30 4.28 -4.79
CA ALA A 89 0.48 5.45 -5.12
C ALA A 89 1.92 5.32 -4.60
N ILE A 90 2.90 5.58 -5.46
CA ILE A 90 4.28 5.82 -5.04
C ILE A 90 4.44 7.31 -4.72
N ILE A 91 4.65 7.60 -3.43
CA ILE A 91 4.73 8.96 -2.90
C ILE A 91 6.04 9.60 -3.36
N ASP A 92 5.89 10.64 -4.16
CA ASP A 92 6.99 11.47 -4.66
C ASP A 92 7.16 12.74 -3.83
N GLU A 93 6.09 13.27 -3.24
CA GLU A 93 6.15 14.45 -2.38
C GLU A 93 5.26 14.26 -1.16
N ALA A 94 5.69 14.74 0.00
CA ALA A 94 4.93 14.67 1.24
C ALA A 94 5.21 15.90 2.10
N HIS A 95 4.18 16.40 2.79
CA HIS A 95 4.27 17.52 3.72
C HIS A 95 3.54 17.14 5.01
N ASP A 96 4.20 17.16 6.16
CA ASP A 96 3.64 16.80 7.48
C ASP A 96 2.85 15.47 7.52
N PHE A 97 3.14 14.55 6.60
CA PHE A 97 2.47 13.26 6.52
C PHE A 97 3.23 12.20 7.33
N PHE A 98 4.53 12.05 7.07
CA PHE A 98 5.37 11.13 7.83
C PHE A 98 5.74 11.75 9.19
N LEU A 99 5.46 11.00 10.26
CA LEU A 99 5.83 11.41 11.61
C LEU A 99 7.34 11.18 11.84
N PRO A 100 7.98 11.93 12.75
CA PRO A 100 9.38 11.74 13.10
C PRO A 100 9.76 10.26 13.37
N ASN A 101 10.95 9.85 12.92
CA ASN A 101 11.47 8.49 13.02
C ASN A 101 11.51 7.89 14.44
N ASN A 102 11.45 8.72 15.48
CA ASN A 102 11.38 8.29 16.88
C ASN A 102 9.94 8.07 17.38
N ALA A 103 8.94 8.42 16.57
CA ALA A 103 7.52 8.36 16.86
C ALA A 103 6.73 7.42 15.93
N SER A 104 7.25 7.12 14.72
CA SER A 104 6.63 6.21 13.76
C SER A 104 7.64 5.27 13.11
N GLY A 105 7.19 4.06 12.79
CA GLY A 105 7.95 3.04 12.07
C GLY A 105 7.30 2.59 10.76
N TRP A 106 6.43 3.41 10.16
CA TRP A 106 5.76 3.09 8.89
C TRP A 106 6.25 3.96 7.72
N GLU A 107 6.30 3.36 6.53
CA GLU A 107 6.79 3.96 5.27
C GLU A 107 5.68 4.21 4.25
N GLY A 108 4.43 3.99 4.66
CA GLY A 108 3.25 4.20 3.84
C GLY A 108 1.97 3.96 4.61
N ILE A 109 0.87 3.95 3.90
CA ILE A 109 -0.49 3.82 4.41
C ILE A 109 -1.28 2.83 3.56
N VAL A 110 -2.15 2.07 4.21
CA VAL A 110 -3.17 1.23 3.60
C VAL A 110 -4.52 1.78 4.01
N GLY A 111 -5.22 2.41 3.05
CA GLY A 111 -6.61 2.79 3.22
C GLY A 111 -7.53 1.57 3.18
N LEU A 112 -8.33 1.38 4.22
CA LEU A 112 -9.33 0.31 4.37
C LEU A 112 -10.77 0.82 4.29
N GLY A 113 -10.96 2.13 4.08
CA GLY A 113 -12.27 2.74 3.87
C GLY A 113 -12.86 2.40 2.50
N PHE A 114 -14.16 2.63 2.34
CA PHE A 114 -14.86 2.35 1.08
C PHE A 114 -14.28 3.10 -0.12
N PRO A 115 -14.21 2.48 -1.32
CA PRO A 115 -13.71 3.13 -2.53
C PRO A 115 -14.26 4.52 -2.76
N ALA A 116 -15.52 4.81 -2.39
CA ALA A 116 -16.12 6.14 -2.44
C ALA A 116 -15.23 7.28 -1.90
N LEU A 117 -14.39 7.03 -0.89
CA LEU A 117 -13.49 8.02 -0.28
C LEU A 117 -12.16 8.21 -1.03
N SER A 118 -11.80 7.30 -1.94
CA SER A 118 -10.55 7.41 -2.71
C SER A 118 -10.55 8.65 -3.59
N VAL A 119 -9.44 9.40 -3.51
CA VAL A 119 -9.26 10.65 -4.26
C VAL A 119 -9.04 10.34 -5.75
N PRO A 120 -9.82 10.88 -6.68
CA PRO A 120 -9.61 10.61 -8.10
C PRO A 120 -8.22 11.06 -8.58
N PRO A 121 -7.50 10.23 -9.33
CA PRO A 121 -6.19 10.59 -9.86
C PRO A 121 -6.35 11.55 -11.06
N THR A 122 -5.37 12.41 -11.28
CA THR A 122 -5.38 13.43 -12.34
C THR A 122 -4.09 13.41 -13.15
N LYS A 123 -4.16 13.83 -14.42
CA LYS A 123 -2.95 14.00 -15.24
C LYS A 123 -2.20 15.25 -14.78
N PRO A 124 -0.90 15.17 -14.46
CA PRO A 124 -0.10 16.35 -14.19
C PRO A 124 0.00 17.21 -15.46
N SER A 125 0.04 18.53 -15.28
CA SER A 125 0.30 19.45 -16.40
C SER A 125 1.62 19.06 -17.08
N ALA A 126 1.62 19.00 -18.42
CA ALA A 126 2.60 18.31 -19.27
C ALA A 126 4.08 18.78 -19.14
N SER A 127 4.39 19.73 -18.26
CA SER A 127 5.72 20.34 -18.17
C SER A 127 6.73 19.62 -17.27
N ASN A 128 6.32 18.69 -16.38
CA ASN A 128 7.23 18.12 -15.36
C ASN A 128 7.16 16.59 -15.16
N PHE A 129 6.52 15.84 -16.07
CA PHE A 129 6.42 14.39 -15.93
C PHE A 129 7.80 13.72 -16.10
N LYS A 130 8.37 13.20 -15.02
CA LYS A 130 9.50 12.26 -15.04
C LYS A 130 9.01 10.95 -14.44
N PRO A 131 8.75 9.91 -15.25
CA PRO A 131 8.32 8.63 -14.72
C PRO A 131 9.43 8.07 -13.81
N PRO A 132 9.06 7.46 -12.68
CA PRO A 132 10.02 6.96 -11.68
C PRO A 132 10.92 5.82 -12.19
N THR A 133 10.66 5.25 -13.36
CA THR A 133 11.41 4.11 -13.91
C THR A 133 11.93 4.43 -15.32
N SER A 134 13.25 4.49 -15.47
CA SER A 134 13.91 5.10 -16.64
C SER A 134 14.17 4.20 -17.85
N ARG A 135 13.64 2.96 -17.97
CA ARG A 135 14.04 2.09 -19.10
C ARG A 135 12.98 1.30 -19.86
N PHE A 136 11.77 1.07 -19.35
CA PHE A 136 10.76 0.25 -20.07
C PHE A 136 9.34 0.84 -20.11
N SER A 137 9.12 2.02 -19.53
CA SER A 137 7.78 2.53 -19.22
C SER A 137 7.02 3.17 -20.39
N TYR A 138 7.68 3.50 -21.50
CA TYR A 138 7.03 4.18 -22.63
C TYR A 138 6.13 3.26 -23.46
N LEU A 139 6.44 1.96 -23.54
CA LEU A 139 5.60 1.01 -24.31
C LEU A 139 4.37 0.56 -23.51
N ALA A 140 4.47 0.49 -22.18
CA ALA A 140 3.40 0.01 -21.31
C ALA A 140 2.27 1.04 -21.12
N LEU A 141 2.56 2.35 -21.21
CA LEU A 141 1.58 3.43 -21.06
C LEU A 141 0.38 3.33 -22.03
N ASN A 142 0.55 2.73 -23.22
CA ASN A 142 -0.51 2.56 -24.20
C ASN A 142 -1.41 1.32 -23.96
N LEU A 143 -1.02 0.44 -23.04
CA LEU A 143 -1.79 -0.77 -22.67
C LEU A 143 -2.61 -0.57 -21.39
N PHE A 144 -2.43 0.54 -20.69
CA PHE A 144 -3.22 0.83 -19.50
C PHE A 144 -4.56 1.45 -19.88
N PRO A 145 -5.70 0.79 -19.58
CA PRO A 145 -6.97 1.47 -19.59
C PRO A 145 -6.89 2.66 -18.63
N THR A 146 -7.50 3.78 -19.02
CA THR A 146 -7.63 4.96 -18.16
C THR A 146 -8.31 4.55 -16.87
N MET A 147 -7.53 4.28 -15.83
CA MET A 147 -8.06 3.83 -14.55
C MET A 147 -8.75 5.03 -13.90
N SER A 148 -10.08 5.04 -13.94
CA SER A 148 -10.88 6.15 -13.42
C SER A 148 -10.86 6.21 -11.90
N LYS A 149 -10.55 5.09 -11.23
CA LYS A 149 -10.37 5.00 -9.79
C LYS A 149 -9.56 3.74 -9.43
N PRO A 150 -8.49 3.85 -8.63
CA PRO A 150 -7.80 2.66 -8.13
C PRO A 150 -8.72 1.85 -7.22
N LEU A 151 -8.61 0.52 -7.32
CA LEU A 151 -9.31 -0.36 -6.41
C LEU A 151 -8.57 -0.37 -5.06
N GLY A 152 -9.29 -0.32 -3.93
CA GLY A 152 -8.69 -0.39 -2.61
C GLY A 152 -7.91 -1.69 -2.39
N LEU A 153 -6.96 -1.70 -1.45
CA LEU A 153 -6.19 -2.92 -1.16
C LEU A 153 -7.13 -4.05 -0.69
N PHE A 154 -8.09 -3.72 0.17
CA PHE A 154 -9.02 -4.70 0.72
C PHE A 154 -9.94 -5.29 -0.36
N ASP A 155 -10.45 -4.46 -1.27
CA ASP A 155 -11.23 -4.94 -2.40
C ASP A 155 -10.41 -5.87 -3.31
N ASN A 156 -9.12 -5.56 -3.54
CA ASN A 156 -8.22 -6.44 -4.28
C ASN A 156 -8.07 -7.82 -3.60
N LEU A 157 -7.95 -7.84 -2.28
CA LEU A 157 -7.87 -9.09 -1.49
C LEU A 157 -9.15 -9.91 -1.62
N VAL A 158 -10.32 -9.29 -1.40
CA VAL A 158 -11.63 -9.93 -1.52
C VAL A 158 -11.81 -10.52 -2.92
N GLN A 159 -11.51 -9.76 -3.98
CA GLN A 159 -11.74 -10.19 -5.36
C GLN A 159 -10.77 -11.27 -5.84
N GLN A 160 -9.48 -11.15 -5.56
CA GLN A 160 -8.48 -12.07 -6.12
C GLN A 160 -8.30 -13.33 -5.27
N TRP A 161 -8.51 -13.25 -3.96
CA TRP A 161 -8.37 -14.41 -3.06
C TRP A 161 -9.72 -15.01 -2.64
N GLY A 162 -10.84 -14.42 -3.05
CA GLY A 162 -12.17 -14.93 -2.70
C GLY A 162 -12.47 -14.86 -1.20
N LEU A 163 -11.87 -13.91 -0.49
CA LEU A 163 -12.10 -13.73 0.94
C LEU A 163 -13.47 -13.10 1.21
N PRO A 164 -14.08 -13.35 2.37
CA PRO A 164 -15.23 -12.56 2.79
C PRO A 164 -14.92 -11.07 2.88
N ASP A 165 -15.89 -10.25 2.51
CA ASP A 165 -15.83 -8.79 2.55
C ASP A 165 -16.01 -8.25 3.99
N VAL A 166 -15.21 -8.78 4.92
CA VAL A 166 -15.16 -8.41 6.34
C VAL A 166 -13.74 -8.55 6.88
N PHE A 167 -13.28 -7.52 7.59
CA PHE A 167 -12.06 -7.56 8.39
C PHE A 167 -12.33 -7.15 9.85
N SER A 168 -11.40 -7.47 10.74
CA SER A 168 -11.44 -7.05 12.13
C SER A 168 -10.07 -6.55 12.59
N LEU A 169 -10.09 -5.50 13.41
CA LEU A 169 -8.90 -4.89 14.00
C LEU A 169 -8.89 -5.14 15.51
N LEU A 170 -7.81 -5.73 16.00
CA LEU A 170 -7.50 -5.78 17.42
C LEU A 170 -6.33 -4.84 17.69
N LEU A 171 -6.62 -3.66 18.25
CA LEU A 171 -5.64 -2.66 18.65
C LEU A 171 -5.43 -2.74 20.17
N CYS A 172 -4.33 -3.34 20.59
CA CYS A 172 -3.95 -3.54 21.98
C CYS A 172 -3.11 -2.34 22.47
N GLY A 173 -3.77 -1.22 22.71
CA GLY A 173 -3.13 -0.06 23.32
C GLY A 173 -2.55 -0.37 24.70
N LEU A 174 -1.26 -0.18 24.90
CA LEU A 174 -0.64 -0.21 26.23
C LEU A 174 -0.87 1.13 26.94
N THR A 175 -1.51 1.12 28.11
CA THR A 175 -1.39 2.24 29.04
C THR A 175 0.09 2.34 29.46
N LYS A 176 0.74 3.48 29.19
CA LYS A 176 2.14 3.80 29.54
C LYS A 176 2.51 3.37 30.97
N GLN A 177 2.95 2.12 31.19
CA GLN A 177 3.69 1.75 32.41
C GLN A 177 4.72 0.63 32.24
N ASN A 178 4.64 -0.27 31.26
CA ASN A 178 5.61 -1.37 31.18
C ASN A 178 6.45 -1.35 29.91
N LYS A 179 7.76 -1.19 30.13
CA LYS A 179 8.85 -1.12 29.17
C LYS A 179 9.30 -2.53 28.71
N HIS A 180 8.37 -3.46 28.55
CA HIS A 180 8.64 -4.80 28.03
C HIS A 180 7.99 -4.95 26.67
N ARG A 181 8.74 -5.50 25.70
CA ARG A 181 8.26 -5.80 24.34
C ARG A 181 7.07 -6.76 24.44
N TYR A 182 5.90 -6.25 24.10
CA TYR A 182 4.75 -7.05 23.71
C TYR A 182 4.28 -6.51 22.36
N THR A 183 4.29 -7.36 21.33
CA THR A 183 3.51 -7.11 20.11
C THR A 183 2.17 -7.82 20.33
N LEU A 184 1.08 -7.06 20.45
CA LEU A 184 -0.27 -7.59 20.73
C LEU A 184 -1.32 -7.10 19.72
N ASP A 185 -0.92 -6.30 18.72
CA ASP A 185 -1.82 -5.80 17.69
C ASP A 185 -1.99 -6.84 16.59
N GLY A 186 -3.23 -7.05 16.15
CA GLY A 186 -3.58 -8.05 15.13
C GLY A 186 -4.52 -7.49 14.07
N PHE A 187 -4.19 -7.74 12.81
CA PHE A 187 -5.07 -7.54 11.67
C PHE A 187 -5.59 -8.90 11.22
N ARG A 188 -6.91 -9.10 11.22
CA ARG A 188 -7.53 -10.36 10.82
C ARG A 188 -8.53 -10.18 9.71
N LEU A 189 -8.34 -10.94 8.63
CA LEU A 189 -9.37 -11.15 7.62
C LEU A 189 -10.17 -12.38 8.03
N ARG A 190 -11.49 -12.22 8.16
CA ARG A 190 -12.36 -13.27 8.67
C ARG A 190 -12.72 -14.22 7.55
N ASN A 191 -12.55 -15.53 7.75
CA ASN A 191 -13.11 -16.56 6.87
C ASN A 191 -14.15 -17.39 7.65
N SER A 192 -15.11 -18.01 6.95
CA SER A 192 -16.11 -18.87 7.58
C SER A 192 -15.51 -20.12 8.24
N ASP A 193 -14.32 -20.55 7.78
CA ASP A 193 -13.72 -21.83 8.20
C ASP A 193 -12.30 -21.72 8.77
N ASP A 194 -11.57 -20.60 8.62
CA ASP A 194 -10.24 -20.35 9.23
C ASP A 194 -9.84 -18.85 9.11
N ASP A 195 -9.69 -18.12 10.22
CA ASP A 195 -9.27 -16.70 10.20
C ASP A 195 -7.84 -16.53 9.64
N LEU A 196 -7.64 -15.56 8.73
CA LEU A 196 -6.30 -15.16 8.28
C LEU A 196 -5.73 -14.10 9.22
N ASP A 197 -4.68 -14.45 9.95
CA ASP A 197 -3.99 -13.56 10.88
C ASP A 197 -2.69 -13.04 10.25
N PHE A 198 -2.50 -11.72 10.25
CA PHE A 198 -1.32 -11.04 9.69
C PHE A 198 -0.34 -10.54 10.77
N GLY A 199 -0.47 -11.02 12.00
CA GLY A 199 0.42 -10.70 13.14
C GLY A 199 1.88 -11.13 13.01
#